data_AF-A0AAU3KZ68-F1
#
_entry.id   AF-A0AAU3KZ68-F1
#
_cell.length_a   1.000
_cell.length_b   1.000
_cell.length_c   1.000
_cell.angle_alpha   90.00
_cell.angle_beta   90.00
_cell.angle_gamma   90.00
#
_symmetry.space_group_name_H-M   'P 1'
#
loop_
_entity.id
_entity.type
_entity.pdbx_description
1 polymer ?
#
loop_
_entity_poly.entity_id
_entity_poly.type
_entity_poly.pdbx_seq_one_letter_code
_entity_poly.pdbx_strand_id
1 'polypeptide(L)'
;MAASSLVAPIVGAYAEGVPALDPTLERIGCEIRPDGGVERVLPLTGTAADELPTESVGHALRHTLSRVVPVVAEVSGAGVAALWAIVADAIGNRALDAGAKESGALLAREVAGRLPVPRFSDIGGRTFVRRISCCLVFEVPGCEMCTSCPKRPAAERERLLAELAARG
;
A
#
# COMPACT_ATOMS: atom_id res chain seq x y z
N MET A 1 -2.19 8.42 -2.48
CA MET A 1 -1.26 7.55 -3.25
C MET A 1 -2.05 6.36 -3.73
N ALA A 2 -2.12 6.08 -5.04
CA ALA A 2 -3.01 5.07 -5.61
C ALA A 2 -2.86 3.67 -4.97
N ALA A 3 -1.63 3.21 -4.73
CA ALA A 3 -1.38 1.95 -4.03
C ALA A 3 -2.02 1.91 -2.63
N SER A 4 -1.94 3.02 -1.89
CA SER A 4 -2.56 3.15 -0.58
C SER A 4 -4.09 3.14 -0.65
N SER A 5 -4.68 3.86 -1.60
CA SER A 5 -6.15 3.95 -1.75
C SER A 5 -6.76 2.60 -2.14
N LEU A 6 -6.02 1.78 -2.91
CA LEU A 6 -6.45 0.43 -3.27
C LEU A 6 -6.35 -0.56 -2.09
N VAL A 7 -5.23 -0.56 -1.35
CA VAL A 7 -4.99 -1.58 -0.30
C VAL A 7 -5.69 -1.26 1.02
N ALA A 8 -5.99 0.01 1.32
CA ALA A 8 -6.65 0.41 2.57
C ALA A 8 -7.96 -0.35 2.85
N PRO A 9 -8.96 -0.37 1.95
CA PRO A 9 -10.23 -1.08 2.22
C PRO A 9 -10.02 -2.61 2.35
N ILE A 10 -9.06 -3.18 1.63
CA ILE A 10 -8.77 -4.63 1.68
C ILE A 10 -8.15 -5.00 3.03
N VAL A 11 -7.16 -4.21 3.49
CA VAL A 11 -6.50 -4.43 4.78
C VAL A 11 -7.48 -4.23 5.95
N GLY A 12 -8.34 -3.22 5.89
CA GLY A 12 -9.39 -3.00 6.89
C GLY A 12 -10.34 -4.20 7.01
N ALA A 13 -10.84 -4.70 5.87
CA ALA A 13 -11.70 -5.88 5.86
C ALA A 13 -10.99 -7.15 6.39
N TYR A 14 -9.71 -7.32 6.06
CA TYR A 14 -8.86 -8.39 6.61
C TYR A 14 -8.65 -8.28 8.12
N ALA A 15 -8.56 -7.07 8.66
CA ALA A 15 -8.44 -6.83 10.09
C ALA A 15 -9.74 -7.17 10.84
N GLU A 16 -10.88 -6.83 10.24
CA GLU A 16 -12.22 -7.02 10.82
C GLU A 16 -12.78 -8.43 10.60
N GLY A 17 -12.16 -9.24 9.73
CA GLY A 17 -12.65 -10.58 9.38
C GLY A 17 -13.91 -10.55 8.52
N VAL A 18 -14.16 -9.45 7.81
CA VAL A 18 -15.31 -9.28 6.93
C VAL A 18 -14.91 -9.44 5.46
N PRO A 19 -15.86 -9.71 4.54
CA PRO A 19 -15.55 -9.77 3.11
C PRO A 19 -14.92 -8.47 2.61
N ALA A 20 -13.76 -8.59 1.98
CA ALA A 20 -13.08 -7.46 1.35
C ALA A 20 -13.73 -7.09 0.01
N LEU A 21 -13.48 -5.86 -0.43
CA LEU A 21 -13.68 -5.43 -1.82
C LEU A 21 -12.97 -6.41 -2.77
N ASP A 22 -13.65 -6.81 -3.84
CA ASP A 22 -13.01 -7.50 -4.95
C ASP A 22 -12.07 -6.53 -5.71
N PRO A 23 -10.74 -6.77 -5.71
CA PRO A 23 -9.77 -5.84 -6.28
C PRO A 23 -9.59 -6.01 -7.79
N THR A 24 -10.37 -6.87 -8.47
CA THR A 24 -10.31 -7.01 -9.93
C THR A 24 -10.66 -5.69 -10.63
N LEU A 25 -9.91 -5.36 -11.69
CA LEU A 25 -10.06 -4.09 -12.40
C LEU A 25 -11.49 -3.85 -12.91
N GLU A 26 -12.19 -4.92 -13.26
CA GLU A 26 -13.55 -4.92 -13.78
C GLU A 26 -14.62 -4.68 -12.70
N ARG A 27 -14.25 -4.78 -11.41
CA ARG A 27 -15.15 -4.62 -10.26
C ARG A 27 -14.84 -3.40 -9.40
N ILE A 28 -13.83 -2.60 -9.78
CA ILE A 28 -13.45 -1.39 -9.06
C ILE A 28 -13.61 -0.11 -9.88
N GLY A 29 -14.14 0.92 -9.22
CA GLY A 29 -14.15 2.30 -9.69
C GLY A 29 -13.11 3.13 -8.92
N CYS A 30 -12.60 4.17 -9.55
CA CYS A 30 -11.67 5.12 -8.92
C CYS A 30 -12.29 6.52 -8.93
N GLU A 31 -12.31 7.18 -7.78
CA GLU A 31 -12.53 8.62 -7.72
C GLU A 31 -11.19 9.32 -7.95
N ILE A 32 -11.13 10.14 -9.01
CA ILE A 32 -9.91 10.81 -9.46
C ILE A 32 -9.98 12.28 -9.06
N ARG A 33 -8.93 12.75 -8.40
CA ARG A 33 -8.71 14.15 -8.06
C ARG A 33 -8.44 14.98 -9.32
N PRO A 34 -8.60 16.32 -9.26
CA PRO A 34 -8.22 17.21 -10.38
C PRO A 34 -6.76 17.09 -10.82
N ASP A 35 -5.86 16.70 -9.90
CA ASP A 35 -4.44 16.47 -10.15
C ASP A 35 -4.12 15.08 -10.76
N GLY A 36 -5.14 14.27 -11.06
CA GLY A 36 -5.01 12.91 -11.58
C GLY A 36 -4.73 11.85 -10.52
N GLY A 37 -4.58 12.24 -9.25
CA GLY A 37 -4.40 11.29 -8.15
C GLY A 37 -5.67 10.48 -7.86
N VAL A 38 -5.53 9.20 -7.55
CA VAL A 38 -6.64 8.39 -7.03
C VAL A 38 -6.92 8.78 -5.58
N GLU A 39 -8.11 9.32 -5.33
CA GLU A 39 -8.61 9.65 -4.00
C GLU A 39 -9.10 8.37 -3.31
N ARG A 40 -10.08 7.70 -3.93
CA ARG A 40 -10.76 6.51 -3.40
C ARG A 40 -10.90 5.42 -4.45
N VAL A 41 -10.88 4.17 -3.99
CA VAL A 41 -11.24 2.99 -4.78
C VAL A 41 -12.53 2.42 -4.20
N LEU A 42 -13.50 2.13 -5.08
CA LEU A 42 -14.86 1.75 -4.71
C LEU A 42 -15.31 0.51 -5.48
N PRO A 43 -16.23 -0.30 -4.93
CA PRO A 43 -16.87 -1.34 -5.72
C PRO A 43 -17.73 -0.72 -6.82
N LEU A 44 -17.69 -1.28 -8.02
CA LEU A 44 -18.69 -0.98 -9.06
C LEU A 44 -19.98 -1.74 -8.73
N THR A 45 -21.09 -1.01 -8.59
CA THR A 45 -22.41 -1.61 -8.40
C THR A 45 -22.91 -2.22 -9.71
N GLY A 46 -23.44 -3.46 -9.65
CA GLY A 46 -24.09 -4.12 -10.80
C GLY A 46 -23.31 -5.28 -11.43
N THR A 47 -22.08 -5.56 -10.97
CA THR A 47 -21.42 -6.84 -11.25
C THR A 47 -22.03 -7.88 -10.31
N ALA A 48 -22.66 -8.92 -10.85
CA ALA A 48 -23.36 -9.95 -10.07
C ALA A 48 -22.51 -10.42 -8.89
N ALA A 49 -23.02 -10.21 -7.67
CA ALA A 49 -22.42 -10.63 -6.41
C ALA A 49 -22.60 -12.14 -6.14
N ASP A 50 -23.09 -12.90 -7.12
CA ASP A 50 -23.53 -14.29 -6.96
C ASP A 50 -22.42 -15.34 -7.12
N GLU A 51 -21.24 -14.94 -7.57
CA GLU A 51 -20.08 -15.84 -7.58
C GLU A 51 -19.19 -15.55 -6.37
N LEU A 52 -19.21 -16.47 -5.41
CA LEU A 52 -18.20 -16.53 -4.36
C LEU A 52 -16.82 -16.50 -5.04
N PRO A 53 -15.91 -15.60 -4.63
CA PRO A 53 -14.56 -15.57 -5.17
C PRO A 53 -13.92 -16.96 -5.03
N THR A 54 -13.59 -17.59 -6.15
CA THR A 54 -12.90 -18.89 -6.15
C THR A 54 -11.44 -18.76 -5.72
N GLU A 55 -10.96 -17.53 -5.59
CA GLU A 55 -9.57 -17.16 -5.35
C GLU A 55 -9.46 -16.21 -4.14
N SER A 56 -8.35 -16.27 -3.40
CA SER A 56 -8.11 -15.36 -2.27
C SER A 56 -7.98 -13.90 -2.75
N VAL A 57 -8.41 -12.94 -1.93
CA VAL A 57 -8.34 -11.52 -2.29
C VAL A 57 -6.90 -11.08 -2.59
N GLY A 58 -5.91 -11.69 -1.92
CA GLY A 58 -4.51 -11.39 -2.18
C GLY A 58 -4.06 -11.80 -3.58
N HIS A 59 -4.53 -12.92 -4.12
CA HIS A 59 -4.21 -13.30 -5.48
C HIS A 59 -4.95 -12.44 -6.51
N ALA A 60 -6.23 -12.12 -6.27
CA ALA A 60 -6.96 -11.18 -7.12
C ALA A 60 -6.25 -9.81 -7.17
N LEU A 61 -5.79 -9.33 -6.02
CA LEU A 61 -5.00 -8.09 -5.91
C LEU A 61 -3.67 -8.21 -6.68
N ARG A 62 -2.97 -9.35 -6.56
CA ARG A 62 -1.75 -9.63 -7.32
C ARG A 62 -1.99 -9.58 -8.82
N HIS A 63 -3.08 -10.19 -9.31
CA HIS A 63 -3.45 -10.20 -10.71
C HIS A 63 -3.70 -8.77 -11.23
N THR A 64 -4.49 -7.98 -10.49
CA THR A 64 -4.72 -6.56 -10.78
C THR A 64 -3.41 -5.76 -10.83
N LEU A 65 -2.57 -5.87 -9.80
CA LEU A 65 -1.29 -5.15 -9.74
C LEU A 65 -0.33 -5.59 -10.85
N SER A 66 -0.35 -6.86 -11.25
CA SER A 66 0.47 -7.36 -12.36
C SER A 66 0.09 -6.72 -13.71
N ARG A 67 -1.16 -6.28 -13.87
CA ARG A 67 -1.63 -5.52 -15.04
C ARG A 67 -1.29 -4.02 -14.93
N VAL A 68 -1.41 -3.44 -13.75
CA VAL A 68 -1.21 -1.99 -13.51
C VAL A 68 0.26 -1.59 -13.47
N VAL A 69 1.10 -2.36 -12.78
CA VAL A 69 2.51 -2.02 -12.51
C VAL A 69 3.32 -1.78 -13.80
N PRO A 70 3.22 -2.61 -14.87
CA PRO A 70 3.94 -2.35 -16.12
C PRO A 70 3.55 -1.01 -16.78
N VAL A 71 2.26 -0.68 -16.82
CA VAL A 71 1.76 0.58 -17.40
C VAL A 71 2.28 1.78 -16.60
N VAL A 72 2.23 1.70 -15.27
CA VAL A 72 2.78 2.75 -14.39
C VAL A 72 4.29 2.89 -14.57
N ALA A 73 5.02 1.78 -14.68
CA ALA A 73 6.46 1.80 -14.91
C ALA A 73 6.83 2.50 -16.22
N GLU A 74 6.10 2.22 -17.29
CA GLU A 74 6.30 2.83 -18.61
C GLU A 74 6.12 4.35 -18.57
N VAL A 75 5.02 4.84 -18.00
CA VAL A 75 4.71 6.28 -18.00
C VAL A 75 5.53 7.08 -16.98
N SER A 76 5.97 6.46 -15.89
CA SER A 76 6.72 7.14 -14.82
C SER A 76 8.24 6.97 -14.91
N GLY A 77 8.73 6.01 -15.70
CA GLY A 77 10.13 5.60 -15.68
C GLY A 77 10.56 4.87 -14.40
N ALA A 78 9.65 4.62 -13.46
CA ALA A 78 9.96 3.91 -12.23
C ALA A 78 10.23 2.42 -12.49
N GLY A 79 11.23 1.86 -11.81
CA GLY A 79 11.52 0.43 -11.91
C GLY A 79 10.37 -0.43 -11.38
N VAL A 80 9.99 -1.48 -12.12
CA VAL A 80 8.94 -2.44 -11.73
C VAL A 80 9.13 -2.98 -10.30
N ALA A 81 10.37 -3.32 -9.92
CA ALA A 81 10.68 -3.79 -8.57
C ALA A 81 10.43 -2.72 -7.49
N ALA A 82 10.70 -1.45 -7.80
CA ALA A 82 10.42 -0.34 -6.89
C ALA A 82 8.91 -0.14 -6.71
N LEU A 83 8.11 -0.28 -7.77
CA LEU A 83 6.64 -0.20 -7.69
C LEU A 83 6.06 -1.32 -6.82
N TRP A 84 6.56 -2.56 -6.93
CA TRP A 84 6.17 -3.64 -6.02
C TRP A 84 6.58 -3.36 -4.57
N ALA A 85 7.76 -2.78 -4.34
CA ALA A 85 8.16 -2.36 -3.00
C ALA A 85 7.27 -1.24 -2.43
N ILE A 86 6.76 -0.33 -3.26
CA ILE A 86 5.76 0.68 -2.86
C ILE A 86 4.46 0.01 -2.43
N VAL A 87 3.99 -1.01 -3.15
CA VAL A 87 2.80 -1.79 -2.75
C VAL A 87 3.02 -2.44 -1.38
N ALA A 88 4.17 -3.06 -1.16
CA ALA A 88 4.49 -3.69 0.14
C ALA A 88 4.51 -2.66 1.27
N ASP A 89 5.13 -1.50 1.05
CA ASP A 89 5.15 -0.40 1.99
C ASP A 89 3.73 0.12 2.27
N ALA A 90 2.85 0.17 1.26
CA ALA A 90 1.46 0.60 1.40
C ALA A 90 0.64 -0.40 2.24
N ILE A 91 0.74 -1.70 1.97
CA ILE A 91 0.09 -2.76 2.76
C ILE A 91 0.54 -2.67 4.21
N GLY A 92 1.86 -2.58 4.45
CA GLY A 92 2.41 -2.49 5.81
C GLY A 92 1.89 -1.26 6.56
N ASN A 93 1.79 -0.10 5.90
CA ASN A 93 1.33 1.12 6.57
C ASN A 93 -0.16 1.04 6.91
N ARG A 94 -1.01 0.56 5.98
CA ARG A 94 -2.44 0.39 6.25
C ARG A 94 -2.69 -0.67 7.33
N ALA A 95 -1.84 -1.69 7.41
CA ALA A 95 -1.92 -2.68 8.48
C ALA A 95 -1.60 -2.10 9.86
N LEU A 96 -0.63 -1.17 9.95
CA LEU A 96 -0.39 -0.45 11.19
C LEU A 96 -1.54 0.49 11.55
N ASP A 97 -2.07 1.23 10.58
CA ASP A 97 -3.21 2.14 10.81
C ASP A 97 -4.44 1.38 11.35
N ALA A 98 -4.66 0.16 10.86
CA ALA A 98 -5.75 -0.72 11.30
C ALA A 98 -5.43 -1.49 12.60
N GLY A 99 -4.24 -1.35 13.18
CA GLY A 99 -3.80 -2.14 14.33
C GLY A 99 -3.63 -3.65 14.04
N ALA A 100 -3.56 -4.03 12.76
CA ALA A 100 -3.65 -5.40 12.27
C ALA A 100 -2.38 -5.83 11.52
N LYS A 101 -1.23 -5.65 12.16
CA LYS A 101 0.10 -5.98 11.60
C LYS A 101 0.17 -7.40 11.02
N GLU A 102 -0.37 -8.39 11.73
CA GLU A 102 -0.35 -9.79 11.29
C GLU A 102 -1.23 -10.03 10.07
N SER A 103 -2.42 -9.40 10.00
CA SER A 103 -3.29 -9.45 8.82
C SER A 103 -2.63 -8.82 7.60
N GLY A 104 -1.90 -7.72 7.78
CA GLY A 104 -1.09 -7.13 6.70
C GLY A 104 0.02 -8.05 6.20
N ALA A 105 0.70 -8.76 7.10
CA ALA A 105 1.73 -9.73 6.73
C ALA A 105 1.13 -10.95 6.01
N LEU A 106 -0.06 -11.42 6.40
CA LEU A 106 -0.82 -12.45 5.70
C LEU A 106 -1.19 -12.02 4.29
N LEU A 107 -1.81 -10.84 4.13
CA LEU A 107 -2.19 -10.31 2.82
C LEU A 107 -0.96 -10.17 1.90
N ALA A 108 0.16 -9.65 2.41
CA ALA A 108 1.39 -9.55 1.63
C ALA A 108 1.93 -10.93 1.17
N ARG A 109 1.72 -11.99 1.96
CA ARG A 109 2.07 -13.36 1.55
C ARG A 109 1.12 -13.91 0.50
N GLU A 110 -0.18 -13.60 0.55
CA GLU A 110 -1.12 -14.04 -0.48
C GLU A 110 -0.90 -13.34 -1.82
N VAL A 111 -0.51 -12.07 -1.78
CA VAL A 111 -0.10 -11.32 -2.98
C VAL A 111 1.22 -11.85 -3.55
N ALA A 112 1.95 -12.72 -2.83
CA ALA A 112 3.36 -12.99 -3.06
C ALA A 112 3.72 -13.47 -4.48
N GLY A 113 4.96 -13.13 -4.84
CA GLY A 113 5.55 -13.18 -6.16
C GLY A 113 6.81 -12.32 -6.14
N ARG A 114 6.78 -11.15 -6.79
CA ARG A 114 7.85 -10.13 -6.69
C ARG A 114 7.69 -9.17 -5.50
N LEU A 115 6.64 -9.33 -4.68
CA LEU A 115 6.36 -8.46 -3.55
C LEU A 115 7.34 -8.75 -2.40
N PRO A 116 8.12 -7.77 -1.92
CA PRO A 116 8.91 -7.96 -0.72
C PRO A 116 8.01 -7.94 0.53
N VAL A 117 8.42 -8.67 1.58
CA VAL A 117 7.66 -8.71 2.83
C VAL A 117 7.77 -7.35 3.55
N PRO A 118 6.65 -6.73 3.99
CA PRO A 118 6.68 -5.52 4.79
C PRO A 118 7.53 -5.70 6.05
N ARG A 119 8.36 -4.72 6.36
CA ARG A 119 9.24 -4.73 7.54
C ARG A 119 8.80 -3.65 8.51
N PHE A 120 8.98 -3.92 9.80
CA PHE A 120 8.57 -3.03 10.87
C PHE A 120 9.75 -2.71 11.79
N SER A 121 9.68 -1.58 12.47
CA SER A 121 10.67 -1.16 13.48
C SER A 121 9.96 -0.46 14.61
N ASP A 122 10.29 -0.83 15.84
CA ASP A 122 9.74 -0.24 17.05
C ASP A 122 10.68 0.86 17.54
N ILE A 123 10.18 2.09 17.63
CA ILE A 123 10.94 3.28 18.00
C ILE A 123 10.10 4.10 18.98
N GLY A 124 10.65 4.38 20.17
CA GLY A 124 9.96 5.17 21.18
C GLY A 124 8.60 4.58 21.62
N GLY A 125 8.47 3.25 21.63
CA GLY A 125 7.21 2.58 22.00
C GLY A 125 6.15 2.53 20.89
N ARG A 126 6.44 3.05 19.69
CA ARG A 126 5.56 3.00 18.52
C ARG A 126 6.17 2.17 17.39
N THR A 127 5.35 1.36 16.73
CA THR A 127 5.76 0.60 15.55
C THR A 127 5.62 1.44 14.29
N PHE A 128 6.64 1.40 13.42
CA PHE A 128 6.64 2.05 12.10
C PHE A 128 6.99 1.05 11.00
N VAL A 129 6.53 1.30 9.77
CA VAL A 129 7.01 0.58 8.60
C VAL A 129 8.44 1.00 8.27
N ARG A 130 9.33 0.03 8.17
CA ARG A 130 10.68 0.21 7.63
C ARG A 130 10.61 0.15 6.10
N ARG A 131 10.34 1.32 5.51
CA ARG A 131 10.20 1.54 4.07
C ARG A 131 11.29 0.83 3.26
N ILE A 132 10.86 0.03 2.30
CA ILE A 132 11.71 -0.68 1.35
C ILE A 132 12.01 0.22 0.16
N SER A 133 11.04 1.04 -0.24
CA SER A 133 11.08 1.89 -1.42
C SER A 133 11.10 3.38 -1.11
N CYS A 134 11.78 4.14 -1.97
CA CYS A 134 11.59 5.57 -2.05
C CYS A 134 10.47 5.85 -3.05
N CYS A 135 9.36 6.44 -2.59
CA CYS A 135 8.25 6.85 -3.46
C CYS A 135 8.58 8.09 -4.32
N LEU A 136 9.77 8.68 -4.15
CA LEU A 136 10.25 9.88 -4.85
C LEU A 136 9.33 11.09 -4.78
N VAL A 137 8.37 11.12 -3.84
CA VAL A 137 7.44 12.25 -3.66
C VAL A 137 8.18 13.57 -3.42
N PHE A 138 9.39 13.55 -2.86
CA PHE A 138 10.21 14.74 -2.66
C PHE A 138 10.70 15.39 -3.98
N GLU A 139 10.60 14.70 -5.11
CA GLU A 139 10.91 15.26 -6.43
C GLU A 139 9.75 16.10 -6.99
N VAL A 140 8.55 15.99 -6.39
CA VAL A 140 7.41 16.83 -6.73
C VAL A 140 7.62 18.23 -6.11
N PRO A 141 7.45 19.32 -6.89
CA PRO A 141 7.61 20.68 -6.37
C PRO A 141 6.78 20.92 -5.10
N GLY A 142 7.41 21.49 -4.07
CA GLY A 142 6.79 21.80 -2.79
C GLY A 142 6.64 20.62 -1.83
N CYS A 143 7.07 19.41 -2.21
CA CYS A 143 7.07 18.25 -1.32
C CYS A 143 8.43 18.04 -0.65
N GLU A 144 8.42 17.63 0.62
CA GLU A 144 9.62 17.22 1.35
C GLU A 144 9.75 15.69 1.43
N MET A 145 10.93 15.22 1.78
CA MET A 145 11.11 13.82 2.15
C MET A 145 10.24 13.48 3.37
N CYS A 146 9.46 12.40 3.29
CA CYS A 146 8.76 11.90 4.48
C CYS A 146 9.73 11.50 5.60
N THR A 147 9.24 11.44 6.84
CA THR A 147 10.01 11.04 8.03
C THR A 147 10.66 9.66 7.86
N SER A 148 9.94 8.70 7.27
CA SER A 148 10.39 7.33 7.05
C SER A 148 11.20 7.11 5.76
N CYS A 149 11.61 8.17 5.04
CA CYS A 149 12.22 8.03 3.71
C CYS A 149 13.50 7.18 3.75
N PRO A 150 13.67 6.17 2.87
CA PRO A 150 14.89 5.36 2.84
C PRO A 150 16.10 6.14 2.30
N LYS A 151 15.89 7.28 1.62
CA LYS A 151 16.96 8.17 1.16
C LYS A 151 17.55 9.05 2.26
N ARG A 152 16.87 9.19 3.41
CA ARG A 152 17.45 9.88 4.58
C ARG A 152 18.55 9.01 5.21
N PRO A 153 19.63 9.62 5.74
CA PRO A 153 20.58 8.92 6.60
C PRO A 153 19.88 8.16 7.72
N ALA A 154 20.37 6.98 8.07
CA ALA A 154 19.70 6.09 9.02
C ALA A 154 19.48 6.74 10.39
N ALA A 155 20.51 7.41 10.92
CA ALA A 155 20.45 8.11 12.21
C ALA A 155 19.44 9.29 12.20
N GLU A 156 19.38 10.03 11.09
CA GLU A 156 18.42 11.13 10.95
C GLU A 156 16.98 10.60 10.91
N ARG A 157 16.74 9.54 10.14
CA ARG A 157 15.43 8.88 10.08
C ARG A 157 15.01 8.35 11.45
N GLU A 158 15.90 7.70 12.19
CA GLU A 158 15.60 7.18 13.53
C GLU A 158 15.23 8.30 14.49
N ARG A 159 16.00 9.40 14.50
CA ARG A 159 15.68 10.60 15.30
C ARG A 159 14.31 11.16 14.96
N LEU A 160 13.99 11.35 13.66
CA LEU A 160 12.69 11.88 13.24
C LEU A 160 11.53 10.96 13.61
N LEU A 161 11.73 9.64 13.54
CA LEU A 161 10.71 8.67 13.96
C LEU A 161 10.53 8.66 15.49
N ALA A 162 11.61 8.83 16.26
CA ALA A 162 11.53 8.97 17.71
C ALA A 162 10.81 10.27 18.12
N GLU A 163 11.11 11.40 17.45
CA GLU A 163 10.38 12.65 17.63
C GLU A 163 8.89 12.51 17.29
N LEU A 164 8.56 11.76 16.24
CA LEU A 164 7.17 11.49 15.86
C LEU A 164 6.47 10.60 16.90
N ALA A 165 7.14 9.56 17.40
CA ALA A 165 6.60 8.68 18.45
C ALA A 165 6.30 9.45 19.74
N ALA A 166 7.13 10.43 20.08
CA ALA A 166 6.93 11.27 21.27
C ALA A 166 5.74 12.24 21.18
N ARG A 167 5.19 12.48 19.97
CA ARG A 167 4.06 13.42 19.75
C ARG A 167 2.68 12.78 19.87
N GLY A 168 2.59 11.44 19.94
CA GLY A 168 1.33 10.68 19.89
C GLY A 168 0.88 10.39 18.46
#